data_AF-A0A7S3L9X1-F1
#
_entry.id   AF-A0A7S3L9X1-F1
#
_cell.length_a   1.000
_cell.length_b   1.000
_cell.length_c   1.000
_cell.angle_alpha   90.00
_cell.angle_beta   90.00
_cell.angle_gamma   90.00
#
_symmetry.space_group_name_H-M   'P 1'
#
loop_
_entity.id
_entity.type
_entity.pdbx_description
1 polymer ?
#
loop_
_entity_poly.entity_id
_entity_poly.type
_entity_poly.pdbx_seq_one_letter_code
_entity_poly.pdbx_strand_id
1 'polypeptide(L)'
;MLSSVKRNVDPGFESSDDELSLHDDGQDEWEEGDSYRRRHRSGEEDENNKAVDELLERTRTDTNRMQLMKGLMVLSIGFVALAVAFGANFILLGEEEDDFHEMYENFVDTISDTAHFHVGEIQDNLQAFSRAITAAALQTNASWPLVVPEMFEVLGHSTRLNSGLEALMFSPIVQATDVPAWSTFAVEQGNHWLRQSHQLALQATATGNLKPTDLADGFISPDIVELDDTFGKTPSNNPPFLPMWMHSPPYFNTFLINTNAGTPETFRLLELSHTLRSGVTGPILKDPRAVGRNFLPTADHEAMHAKFVDYGDDRSDGEEAQQDAWSRPHGYVVAPVYANLYDTKNSPIVGMVRGLVSYERYLEDLLPGKARGVTCVLKNTCGQIYTYELNGRKATYKGEGDLHDREWNHMRRTVLLHSYENMTLAAEQEGHCMYSFDLYPTFFLASQQNTDLATYMTVAAIVPFFLMAFAFFAYDW
;
A
#
# COMPACT_ATOMS: atom_id res chain seq x y z
N MET A 1 13.93 -16.15 27.43
CA MET A 1 14.32 -16.40 28.85
C MET A 1 15.80 -16.72 28.91
N LEU A 2 16.64 -15.74 29.17
CA LEU A 2 17.90 -15.89 29.93
C LEU A 2 18.20 -14.52 30.52
N SER A 3 18.20 -14.50 31.85
CA SER A 3 18.56 -13.44 32.78
C SER A 3 20.06 -13.12 32.65
N SER A 4 20.71 -12.05 33.10
CA SER A 4 20.46 -10.92 34.01
C SER A 4 21.86 -10.48 34.49
N VAL A 5 22.07 -9.16 34.69
CA VAL A 5 22.96 -8.57 35.74
C VAL A 5 24.49 -8.66 35.48
N LYS A 6 25.34 -7.63 35.67
CA LYS A 6 25.45 -6.61 36.74
C LYS A 6 26.39 -5.44 36.32
N ARG A 7 26.19 -4.28 36.95
CA ARG A 7 27.07 -3.09 37.03
C ARG A 7 28.25 -3.29 38.00
N ASN A 8 29.31 -2.46 37.85
CA ASN A 8 30.11 -1.71 38.86
C ASN A 8 31.29 -1.03 38.08
N VAL A 9 31.61 0.28 38.13
CA VAL A 9 32.03 1.21 39.23
C VAL A 9 33.29 0.64 39.93
N ASP A 10 34.49 1.23 39.99
CA ASP A 10 35.03 2.62 39.98
C ASP A 10 36.58 2.59 39.71
N PRO A 11 37.42 3.64 39.93
CA PRO A 11 38.60 3.95 39.12
C PRO A 11 39.96 3.66 39.79
N GLY A 12 41.04 3.73 38.99
CA GLY A 12 42.42 3.57 39.46
C GLY A 12 43.32 4.69 38.91
N PHE A 13 43.78 5.54 39.83
CA PHE A 13 44.78 6.58 39.70
C PHE A 13 46.14 5.96 40.04
N GLU A 14 47.18 6.13 39.20
CA GLU A 14 48.56 5.88 39.63
C GLU A 14 49.53 6.77 38.86
N SER A 15 50.26 7.56 39.64
CA SER A 15 51.37 8.45 39.30
C SER A 15 52.69 7.71 39.28
N SER A 16 53.62 8.11 38.43
CA SER A 16 55.06 8.00 38.76
C SER A 16 55.85 9.04 37.96
N ASP A 17 56.36 10.02 38.69
CA ASP A 17 57.46 10.89 38.33
C ASP A 17 58.75 10.07 38.11
N ASP A 18 59.65 10.57 37.27
CA ASP A 18 61.09 10.41 37.49
C ASP A 18 61.85 11.55 36.78
N GLU A 19 62.32 12.47 37.62
CA GLU A 19 63.39 13.43 37.36
C GLU A 19 64.72 12.67 37.12
N LEU A 20 65.56 13.13 36.21
CA LEU A 20 67.00 12.92 36.39
C LEU A 20 67.81 14.13 35.93
N SER A 21 68.60 14.60 36.90
CA SER A 21 69.33 15.84 37.00
C SER A 21 70.69 15.83 36.31
N LEU A 22 71.17 17.04 36.07
CA LEU A 22 72.57 17.39 35.81
C LEU A 22 73.55 16.68 36.76
N HIS A 23 74.74 16.34 36.23
CA HIS A 23 75.96 16.36 37.04
C HIS A 23 77.10 17.03 36.26
N ASP A 24 77.47 18.19 36.81
CA ASP A 24 78.70 18.97 36.64
C ASP A 24 79.79 18.42 37.59
N ASP A 25 81.02 18.91 37.42
CA ASP A 25 82.31 18.60 38.07
C ASP A 25 83.24 17.83 37.12
N GLY A 26 84.45 18.27 36.76
CA GLY A 26 85.31 19.31 37.29
C GLY A 26 86.77 18.81 37.20
N GLN A 27 87.68 19.69 36.78
CA GLN A 27 89.13 19.70 37.12
C GLN A 27 90.03 18.58 36.54
N ASP A 28 91.31 18.75 36.24
CA ASP A 28 92.25 19.88 36.18
C ASP A 28 93.51 19.39 35.42
N GLU A 29 94.24 20.34 34.85
CA GLU A 29 95.71 20.42 34.69
C GLU A 29 96.53 19.17 34.28
N TRP A 30 97.25 19.25 33.15
CA TRP A 30 98.71 19.37 33.12
C TRP A 30 99.18 20.01 31.81
N GLU A 31 100.07 20.98 31.96
CA GLU A 31 100.81 21.72 30.93
C GLU A 31 101.89 20.87 30.24
N GLU A 32 102.22 21.28 29.02
CA GLU A 32 103.58 21.47 28.45
C GLU A 32 103.75 20.89 27.04
N GLY A 33 104.21 21.75 26.13
CA GLY A 33 104.92 21.34 24.91
C GLY A 33 104.14 21.43 23.62
N ASP A 34 104.15 22.61 22.98
CA ASP A 34 104.68 22.78 21.61
C ASP A 34 104.09 24.03 20.91
N SER A 35 104.60 25.17 21.34
CA SER A 35 104.47 26.45 20.66
C SER A 35 105.42 26.52 19.45
N TYR A 36 105.18 25.78 18.35
CA TYR A 36 105.91 26.05 17.09
C TYR A 36 105.23 25.57 15.79
N ARG A 37 103.88 25.63 15.70
CA ARG A 37 103.16 25.32 14.43
C ARG A 37 101.86 26.10 14.21
N ARG A 38 101.83 27.40 14.53
CA ARG A 38 100.59 28.22 14.53
C ARG A 38 100.57 29.41 13.57
N ARG A 39 101.21 29.31 12.39
CA ARG A 39 101.15 30.38 11.37
C ARG A 39 100.93 29.94 9.92
N HIS A 40 100.62 28.66 9.68
CA HIS A 40 100.28 28.16 8.34
C HIS A 40 99.03 27.25 8.30
N ARG A 41 98.19 27.27 9.34
CA ARG A 41 96.93 26.49 9.41
C ARG A 41 95.66 27.34 9.55
N SER A 42 95.76 28.66 9.74
CA SER A 42 94.59 29.55 9.83
C SER A 42 94.00 29.94 8.46
N GLY A 43 94.72 29.72 7.37
CA GLY A 43 94.18 29.91 6.01
C GLY A 43 93.39 28.71 5.51
N GLU A 44 93.79 27.50 5.91
CA GLU A 44 93.18 26.23 5.46
C GLU A 44 91.93 25.88 6.29
N GLU A 45 91.85 26.28 7.56
CA GLU A 45 90.63 26.17 8.38
C GLU A 45 89.54 27.16 7.94
N ASP A 46 89.88 28.40 7.59
CA ASP A 46 88.90 29.38 7.09
C ASP A 46 88.37 28.99 5.70
N GLU A 47 89.21 28.41 4.83
CA GLU A 47 88.80 27.91 3.51
C GLU A 47 87.90 26.67 3.62
N ASN A 48 88.20 25.75 4.56
CA ASN A 48 87.39 24.58 4.83
C ASN A 48 86.06 24.94 5.50
N ASN A 49 86.05 25.89 6.44
CA ASN A 49 84.82 26.39 7.07
C ASN A 49 83.91 27.08 6.05
N LYS A 50 84.48 27.87 5.12
CA LYS A 50 83.71 28.49 4.04
C LYS A 50 83.11 27.46 3.08
N ALA A 51 83.85 26.40 2.74
CA ALA A 51 83.33 25.30 1.92
C ALA A 51 82.22 24.51 2.65
N VAL A 52 82.33 24.34 3.97
CA VAL A 52 81.30 23.72 4.81
C VAL A 52 80.04 24.60 4.88
N ASP A 53 80.19 25.91 5.08
CA ASP A 53 79.06 26.85 5.09
C ASP A 53 78.33 26.89 3.74
N GLU A 54 79.05 26.87 2.62
CA GLU A 54 78.47 26.81 1.28
C GLU A 54 77.73 25.48 1.03
N LEU A 55 78.26 24.36 1.52
CA LEU A 55 77.59 23.05 1.52
C LEU A 55 76.34 23.05 2.42
N LEU A 56 76.39 23.68 3.58
CA LEU A 56 75.26 23.81 4.51
C LEU A 56 74.15 24.69 3.92
N GLU A 57 74.51 25.79 3.25
CA GLU A 57 73.53 26.67 2.60
C GLU A 57 72.88 25.97 1.39
N ARG A 58 73.67 25.22 0.62
CA ARG A 58 73.17 24.43 -0.51
C ARG A 58 72.26 23.28 -0.04
N THR A 59 72.68 22.53 0.98
CA THR A 59 71.83 21.48 1.58
C THR A 59 70.55 22.06 2.16
N ARG A 60 70.59 23.21 2.86
CA ARG A 60 69.39 23.89 3.36
C ARG A 60 68.44 24.33 2.24
N THR A 61 68.98 24.88 1.16
CA THR A 61 68.18 25.30 -0.01
C THR A 61 67.53 24.11 -0.70
N ASP A 62 68.27 23.01 -0.84
CA ASP A 62 67.77 21.77 -1.40
C ASP A 62 66.71 21.13 -0.49
N THR A 63 66.89 21.16 0.84
CA THR A 63 65.86 20.72 1.80
C THR A 63 64.57 21.52 1.69
N ASN A 64 64.65 22.86 1.59
CA ASN A 64 63.47 23.70 1.43
C ASN A 64 62.74 23.43 0.10
N ARG A 65 63.48 23.24 -0.99
CA ARG A 65 62.90 22.87 -2.29
C ARG A 65 62.25 21.49 -2.25
N MET A 66 62.87 20.52 -1.58
CA MET A 66 62.30 19.20 -1.37
C MET A 66 61.01 19.27 -0.55
N GLN A 67 60.97 20.04 0.53
CA GLN A 67 59.76 20.25 1.33
C GLN A 67 58.63 20.91 0.54
N LEU A 68 58.95 21.92 -0.29
CA LEU A 68 57.97 22.54 -1.18
C LEU A 68 57.40 21.55 -2.20
N MET A 69 58.26 20.76 -2.85
CA MET A 69 57.81 19.74 -3.82
C MET A 69 56.96 18.65 -3.15
N LYS A 70 57.29 18.24 -1.93
CA LYS A 70 56.46 17.32 -1.12
C LYS A 70 55.09 17.91 -0.82
N GLY A 71 55.04 19.19 -0.42
CA GLY A 71 53.78 19.91 -0.22
C GLY A 71 52.92 19.94 -1.48
N LEU A 72 53.50 20.26 -2.64
CA LEU A 72 52.80 20.25 -3.93
C LEU A 72 52.31 18.86 -4.31
N MET A 73 53.10 17.81 -4.06
CA MET A 73 52.71 16.43 -4.33
C MET A 73 51.50 16.03 -3.47
N VAL A 74 51.52 16.33 -2.17
CA VAL A 74 50.40 16.02 -1.25
C VAL A 74 49.15 16.80 -1.63
N LEU A 75 49.29 18.08 -2.00
CA LEU A 75 48.18 18.88 -2.51
C LEU A 75 47.59 18.27 -3.80
N SER A 76 48.45 17.79 -4.70
CA SER A 76 48.00 17.15 -5.94
C SER A 76 47.26 15.83 -5.67
N ILE A 77 47.76 15.01 -4.75
CA ILE A 77 47.11 13.76 -4.31
C ILE A 77 45.77 14.10 -3.64
N GLY A 78 45.73 15.11 -2.77
CA GLY A 78 44.50 15.57 -2.13
C GLY A 78 43.47 16.07 -3.13
N PHE A 79 43.89 16.82 -4.16
CA PHE A 79 42.99 17.29 -5.22
C PHE A 79 42.43 16.12 -6.04
N VAL A 80 43.26 15.15 -6.43
CA VAL A 80 42.80 13.95 -7.14
C VAL A 80 41.84 13.14 -6.27
N ALA A 81 42.16 12.95 -4.98
CA ALA A 81 41.28 12.24 -4.05
C ALA A 81 39.91 12.92 -3.92
N LEU A 82 39.87 14.26 -3.80
CA LEU A 82 38.62 15.02 -3.75
C LEU A 82 37.83 14.93 -5.06
N ALA A 83 38.50 15.01 -6.21
CA ALA A 83 37.83 14.89 -7.50
C ALA A 83 37.23 13.49 -7.70
N VAL A 84 37.97 12.44 -7.33
CA VAL A 84 37.49 11.05 -7.37
C VAL A 84 36.32 10.86 -6.40
N ALA A 85 36.44 11.34 -5.16
CA ALA A 85 35.38 11.27 -4.16
C ALA A 85 34.11 11.97 -4.62
N PHE A 86 34.23 13.19 -5.14
CA PHE A 86 33.10 13.94 -5.67
C PHE A 86 32.44 13.23 -6.86
N GLY A 87 33.25 12.73 -7.81
CA GLY A 87 32.75 11.98 -8.96
C GLY A 87 32.05 10.69 -8.56
N ALA A 88 32.63 9.91 -7.64
CA ALA A 88 32.03 8.70 -7.11
C ALA A 88 30.71 8.99 -6.39
N ASN A 89 30.69 9.98 -5.49
CA ASN A 89 29.47 10.37 -4.79
C ASN A 89 28.38 10.87 -5.76
N PHE A 90 28.74 11.64 -6.78
CA PHE A 90 27.78 12.10 -7.79
C PHE A 90 27.18 10.95 -8.61
N ILE A 91 28.01 9.97 -9.02
CA ILE A 91 27.55 8.78 -9.75
C ILE A 91 26.65 7.93 -8.85
N LEU A 92 27.07 7.67 -7.61
CA LEU A 92 26.31 6.83 -6.67
C LEU A 92 24.96 7.45 -6.30
N LEU A 93 24.91 8.77 -6.08
CA LEU A 93 23.64 9.47 -5.84
C LEU A 93 22.71 9.40 -7.06
N GLY A 94 23.26 9.45 -8.29
CA GLY A 94 22.48 9.27 -9.50
C GLY A 94 21.93 7.83 -9.64
N GLU A 95 22.76 6.83 -9.36
CA GLU A 95 22.34 5.42 -9.34
C GLU A 95 21.26 5.16 -8.27
N GLU A 96 21.38 5.77 -7.07
CA GLU A 96 20.36 5.64 -6.01
C GLU A 96 19.01 6.25 -6.41
N GLU A 97 19.00 7.38 -7.14
CA GLU A 97 17.76 7.99 -7.66
C GLU A 97 17.10 7.12 -8.75
N ASP A 98 17.90 6.60 -9.68
CA ASP A 98 17.45 5.70 -10.74
C ASP A 98 16.90 4.38 -10.15
N ASP A 99 17.59 3.79 -9.19
CA ASP A 99 17.18 2.56 -8.49
C ASP A 99 15.87 2.77 -7.73
N PHE A 100 15.70 3.92 -7.07
CA PHE A 100 14.44 4.28 -6.41
C PHE A 100 13.30 4.41 -7.42
N HIS A 101 13.54 5.07 -8.55
CA HIS A 101 12.55 5.21 -9.61
C HIS A 101 12.13 3.83 -10.16
N GLU A 102 13.09 2.98 -10.50
CA GLU A 102 12.83 1.64 -11.02
C GLU A 102 12.08 0.77 -10.00
N MET A 103 12.46 0.83 -8.72
CA MET A 103 11.74 0.12 -7.65
C MET A 103 10.29 0.57 -7.53
N TYR A 104 10.05 1.88 -7.57
CA TYR A 104 8.71 2.44 -7.50
C TYR A 104 7.86 2.03 -8.71
N GLU A 105 8.40 2.11 -9.94
CA GLU A 105 7.68 1.66 -11.14
C GLU A 105 7.35 0.16 -11.06
N ASN A 106 8.27 -0.68 -10.60
CA ASN A 106 8.01 -2.11 -10.38
C ASN A 106 6.86 -2.36 -9.38
N PHE A 107 6.74 -1.52 -8.33
CA PHE A 107 5.61 -1.59 -7.41
C PHE A 107 4.31 -1.14 -8.07
N VAL A 108 4.34 -0.08 -8.86
CA VAL A 108 3.19 0.41 -9.62
C VAL A 108 2.67 -0.66 -10.59
N ASP A 109 3.55 -1.32 -11.33
CA ASP A 109 3.19 -2.39 -12.26
C ASP A 109 2.56 -3.57 -11.51
N THR A 110 3.17 -3.99 -10.39
CA THR A 110 2.63 -5.07 -9.54
C THR A 110 1.25 -4.73 -8.99
N ILE A 111 1.06 -3.49 -8.50
CA ILE A 111 -0.23 -3.00 -8.01
C ILE A 111 -1.25 -2.99 -9.16
N SER A 112 -0.86 -2.49 -10.33
CA SER A 112 -1.71 -2.40 -11.52
C SER A 112 -2.24 -3.77 -11.94
N ASP A 113 -1.35 -4.74 -12.13
CA ASP A 113 -1.70 -6.09 -12.55
C ASP A 113 -2.61 -6.79 -11.53
N THR A 114 -2.28 -6.66 -10.24
CA THR A 114 -3.05 -7.28 -9.15
C THR A 114 -4.43 -6.63 -9.00
N ALA A 115 -4.52 -5.30 -9.10
CA ALA A 115 -5.79 -4.58 -9.05
C ALA A 115 -6.70 -4.94 -10.24
N HIS A 116 -6.14 -5.03 -11.45
CA HIS A 116 -6.88 -5.50 -12.62
C HIS A 116 -7.38 -6.93 -12.45
N PHE A 117 -6.55 -7.82 -11.88
CA PHE A 117 -6.97 -9.19 -11.55
C PHE A 117 -8.15 -9.21 -10.58
N HIS A 118 -8.11 -8.43 -9.48
CA HIS A 118 -9.22 -8.36 -8.52
C HIS A 118 -10.51 -7.81 -9.12
N VAL A 119 -10.43 -6.77 -9.95
CA VAL A 119 -11.60 -6.21 -10.66
C VAL A 119 -12.21 -7.25 -11.60
N GLY A 120 -11.37 -7.97 -12.35
CA GLY A 120 -11.80 -9.06 -13.23
C GLY A 120 -12.49 -10.19 -12.45
N GLU A 121 -11.87 -10.66 -11.37
CA GLU A 121 -12.40 -11.75 -10.53
C GLU A 121 -13.78 -11.41 -9.96
N ILE A 122 -13.98 -10.19 -9.44
CA ILE A 122 -15.27 -9.75 -8.90
C ILE A 122 -16.34 -9.73 -9.99
N GLN A 123 -16.04 -9.17 -11.16
CA GLN A 123 -17.01 -9.10 -12.26
C GLN A 123 -17.34 -10.48 -12.84
N ASP A 124 -16.34 -11.33 -13.05
CA ASP A 124 -16.51 -12.67 -13.61
C ASP A 124 -17.35 -13.56 -12.68
N ASN A 125 -17.08 -13.50 -11.36
CA ASN A 125 -17.85 -14.24 -10.37
C ASN A 125 -19.30 -13.76 -10.27
N LEU A 126 -19.56 -12.45 -10.34
CA LEU A 126 -20.92 -11.91 -10.38
C LEU A 126 -21.66 -12.26 -11.67
N GLN A 127 -20.96 -12.27 -12.81
CA GLN A 127 -21.53 -12.70 -14.08
C GLN A 127 -21.84 -14.20 -14.07
N ALA A 128 -20.95 -15.02 -13.52
CA ALA A 128 -21.17 -16.45 -13.35
C ALA A 128 -22.39 -16.72 -12.45
N PHE A 129 -22.52 -15.97 -11.34
CA PHE A 129 -23.70 -16.05 -10.48
C PHE A 129 -24.98 -15.64 -11.22
N SER A 130 -24.94 -14.55 -11.99
CA SER A 130 -26.08 -14.10 -12.81
C SER A 130 -26.52 -15.16 -13.82
N ARG A 131 -25.56 -15.84 -14.48
CA ARG A 131 -25.85 -16.98 -15.37
C ARG A 131 -26.46 -18.17 -14.63
N ALA A 132 -26.03 -18.43 -13.39
CA ALA A 132 -26.62 -19.51 -12.59
C ALA A 132 -28.11 -19.24 -12.28
N ILE A 133 -28.50 -17.99 -12.03
CA ILE A 133 -29.91 -17.62 -11.85
C ILE A 133 -30.70 -17.87 -13.15
N THR A 134 -30.18 -17.43 -14.30
CA THR A 134 -30.81 -17.69 -15.60
C THR A 134 -30.94 -19.19 -15.88
N ALA A 135 -29.90 -19.97 -15.58
CA ALA A 135 -29.92 -21.42 -15.74
C ALA A 135 -31.00 -22.07 -14.86
N ALA A 136 -31.14 -21.62 -13.61
CA ALA A 136 -32.17 -22.12 -12.71
C ALA A 136 -33.59 -21.80 -13.22
N ALA A 137 -33.81 -20.59 -13.77
CA ALA A 137 -35.08 -20.23 -14.40
C ALA A 137 -35.41 -21.16 -15.58
N LEU A 138 -34.43 -21.44 -16.45
CA LEU A 138 -34.60 -22.35 -17.59
C LEU A 138 -34.86 -23.79 -17.15
N GLN A 139 -34.12 -24.28 -16.15
CA GLN A 139 -34.25 -25.66 -15.64
C GLN A 139 -35.62 -25.91 -15.01
N THR A 140 -36.16 -24.92 -14.31
CA THR A 140 -37.47 -25.00 -13.65
C THR A 140 -38.63 -24.57 -14.55
N ASN A 141 -38.34 -24.18 -15.81
CA ASN A 141 -39.30 -23.59 -16.74
C ASN A 141 -40.07 -22.41 -16.12
N ALA A 142 -39.40 -21.63 -15.28
CA ALA A 142 -39.97 -20.48 -14.59
C ALA A 142 -40.04 -19.26 -15.52
N SER A 143 -41.10 -18.48 -15.38
CA SER A 143 -41.28 -17.20 -16.08
C SER A 143 -40.80 -16.05 -15.21
N TRP A 144 -40.03 -15.12 -15.77
CA TRP A 144 -39.66 -13.87 -15.09
C TRP A 144 -40.90 -13.01 -14.76
N PRO A 145 -40.95 -12.35 -13.60
CA PRO A 145 -39.94 -12.31 -12.53
C PRO A 145 -39.98 -13.48 -11.51
N LEU A 146 -40.85 -14.48 -11.70
CA LEU A 146 -41.23 -15.51 -10.73
C LEU A 146 -40.18 -16.64 -10.63
N VAL A 147 -38.94 -16.31 -10.25
CA VAL A 147 -37.81 -17.24 -10.20
C VAL A 147 -37.24 -17.36 -8.78
N VAL A 148 -37.03 -18.59 -8.32
CA VAL A 148 -36.24 -18.93 -7.13
C VAL A 148 -35.17 -19.96 -7.54
N PRO A 149 -33.90 -19.57 -7.68
CA PRO A 149 -32.82 -20.53 -7.85
C PRO A 149 -32.72 -21.45 -6.63
N GLU A 150 -32.66 -22.75 -6.86
CA GLU A 150 -32.32 -23.69 -5.81
C GLU A 150 -30.93 -23.38 -5.26
N MET A 151 -30.73 -23.59 -3.96
CA MET A 151 -29.42 -23.45 -3.32
C MET A 151 -28.79 -22.05 -3.46
N PHE A 152 -29.63 -21.01 -3.52
CA PHE A 152 -29.18 -19.61 -3.63
C PHE A 152 -28.07 -19.27 -2.63
N GLU A 153 -28.21 -19.67 -1.36
CA GLU A 153 -27.18 -19.39 -0.34
C GLU A 153 -25.85 -20.09 -0.61
N VAL A 154 -25.84 -21.33 -1.13
CA VAL A 154 -24.57 -22.02 -1.45
C VAL A 154 -23.85 -21.32 -2.59
N LEU A 155 -24.59 -20.96 -3.65
CA LEU A 155 -24.04 -20.23 -4.78
C LEU A 155 -23.56 -18.84 -4.33
N GLY A 156 -24.39 -18.14 -3.55
CA GLY A 156 -24.11 -16.78 -3.07
C GLY A 156 -22.91 -16.76 -2.13
N HIS A 157 -22.83 -17.70 -1.18
CA HIS A 157 -21.70 -17.83 -0.28
C HIS A 157 -20.39 -18.09 -1.04
N SER A 158 -20.39 -19.01 -2.01
CA SER A 158 -19.23 -19.28 -2.85
C SER A 158 -18.80 -18.04 -3.64
N THR A 159 -19.75 -17.36 -4.31
CA THR A 159 -19.47 -16.12 -5.04
C THR A 159 -18.90 -15.04 -4.13
N ARG A 160 -19.44 -14.88 -2.91
CA ARG A 160 -18.93 -13.92 -1.93
C ARG A 160 -17.51 -14.22 -1.49
N LEU A 161 -17.21 -15.48 -1.16
CA LEU A 161 -15.85 -15.88 -0.76
C LEU A 161 -14.85 -15.67 -1.87
N ASN A 162 -15.17 -16.06 -3.11
CA ASN A 162 -14.26 -15.94 -4.25
C ASN A 162 -14.07 -14.49 -4.70
N SER A 163 -15.09 -13.65 -4.53
CA SER A 163 -15.01 -12.23 -4.95
C SER A 163 -14.57 -11.30 -3.81
N GLY A 164 -14.55 -11.78 -2.57
CA GLY A 164 -14.42 -10.92 -1.39
C GLY A 164 -15.58 -9.95 -1.20
N LEU A 165 -16.80 -10.33 -1.62
CA LEU A 165 -18.00 -9.53 -1.40
C LEU A 165 -18.55 -9.77 0.01
N GLU A 166 -19.00 -8.70 0.65
CA GLU A 166 -19.60 -8.78 1.99
C GLU A 166 -20.98 -9.43 1.92
N ALA A 167 -21.72 -9.01 0.90
CA ALA A 167 -23.10 -9.36 0.67
C ALA A 167 -23.39 -9.42 -0.82
N LEU A 168 -24.38 -10.21 -1.18
CA LEU A 168 -24.81 -10.43 -2.55
C LEU A 168 -26.33 -10.55 -2.60
N MET A 169 -26.94 -9.78 -3.47
CA MET A 169 -28.39 -9.64 -3.57
C MET A 169 -28.86 -9.88 -4.99
N PHE A 170 -29.99 -10.56 -5.15
CA PHE A 170 -30.70 -10.64 -6.42
C PHE A 170 -32.03 -9.89 -6.36
N SER A 171 -32.26 -9.05 -7.36
CA SER A 171 -33.48 -8.28 -7.55
C SER A 171 -34.02 -8.50 -8.98
N PRO A 172 -35.14 -9.23 -9.15
CA PRO A 172 -35.80 -9.31 -10.46
C PRO A 172 -36.44 -7.98 -10.82
N ILE A 173 -36.61 -7.72 -12.11
CA ILE A 173 -37.39 -6.59 -12.61
C ILE A 173 -38.86 -7.00 -12.63
N VAL A 174 -39.70 -6.31 -11.85
CA VAL A 174 -41.14 -6.55 -11.79
C VAL A 174 -41.85 -5.40 -12.48
N GLN A 175 -42.58 -5.66 -13.57
CA GLN A 175 -43.39 -4.62 -14.22
C GLN A 175 -44.69 -4.38 -13.45
N ALA A 176 -45.33 -3.23 -13.68
CA ALA A 176 -46.63 -2.92 -13.09
C ALA A 176 -47.69 -4.02 -13.35
N THR A 177 -47.65 -4.62 -14.54
CA THR A 177 -48.53 -5.71 -14.95
C THR A 177 -48.28 -7.02 -14.20
N ASP A 178 -47.07 -7.20 -13.67
CA ASP A 178 -46.63 -8.45 -13.03
C ASP A 178 -46.84 -8.42 -11.51
N VAL A 179 -47.14 -7.25 -10.93
CA VAL A 179 -47.30 -7.07 -9.46
C VAL A 179 -48.28 -8.07 -8.85
N PRO A 180 -49.49 -8.33 -9.40
CA PRO A 180 -50.41 -9.29 -8.79
C PRO A 180 -49.86 -10.72 -8.71
N ALA A 181 -49.14 -11.15 -9.77
CA ALA A 181 -48.51 -12.46 -9.81
C ALA A 181 -47.30 -12.52 -8.86
N TRP A 182 -46.49 -11.46 -8.84
CA TRP A 182 -45.36 -11.31 -7.92
C TRP A 182 -45.79 -11.35 -6.46
N SER A 183 -46.84 -10.62 -6.07
CA SER A 183 -47.34 -10.58 -4.69
C SER A 183 -47.76 -11.96 -4.19
N THR A 184 -48.45 -12.73 -5.04
CA THR A 184 -48.84 -14.11 -4.74
C THR A 184 -47.60 -14.99 -4.58
N PHE A 185 -46.71 -14.95 -5.57
CA PHE A 185 -45.46 -15.70 -5.57
C PHE A 185 -44.57 -15.39 -4.36
N ALA A 186 -44.46 -14.13 -3.98
CA ALA A 186 -43.58 -13.70 -2.90
C ALA A 186 -44.03 -14.24 -1.53
N VAL A 187 -45.34 -14.30 -1.29
CA VAL A 187 -45.90 -14.89 -0.07
C VAL A 187 -45.74 -16.41 -0.06
N GLU A 188 -46.00 -17.06 -1.19
CA GLU A 188 -45.94 -18.52 -1.31
C GLU A 188 -44.51 -19.05 -1.23
N GLN A 189 -43.57 -18.43 -1.95
CA GLN A 189 -42.20 -18.91 -2.08
C GLN A 189 -41.24 -18.27 -1.08
N GLY A 190 -41.57 -17.08 -0.57
CA GLY A 190 -40.66 -16.28 0.25
C GLY A 190 -40.13 -17.02 1.48
N ASN A 191 -41.03 -17.58 2.26
CA ASN A 191 -40.66 -18.33 3.48
C ASN A 191 -39.92 -19.63 3.17
N HIS A 192 -40.16 -20.22 1.98
CA HIS A 192 -39.51 -21.47 1.60
C HIS A 192 -38.02 -21.26 1.32
N TRP A 193 -37.68 -20.33 0.43
CA TRP A 193 -36.28 -20.08 0.08
C TRP A 193 -35.49 -19.48 1.25
N LEU A 194 -36.13 -18.64 2.07
CA LEU A 194 -35.46 -17.99 3.21
C LEU A 194 -35.05 -19.03 4.26
N ARG A 195 -35.97 -19.92 4.66
CA ARG A 195 -35.65 -21.00 5.61
C ARG A 195 -34.56 -21.92 5.08
N GLN A 196 -34.62 -22.26 3.80
CA GLN A 196 -33.57 -23.06 3.17
C GLN A 196 -32.21 -22.34 3.27
N SER A 197 -32.18 -21.05 2.97
CA SER A 197 -30.96 -20.23 3.04
C SER A 197 -30.44 -20.10 4.47
N HIS A 198 -31.31 -19.92 5.47
CA HIS A 198 -30.95 -19.93 6.90
C HIS A 198 -30.29 -21.24 7.31
N GLN A 199 -30.88 -22.38 6.94
CA GLN A 199 -30.32 -23.70 7.25
C GLN A 199 -28.93 -23.90 6.63
N LEU A 200 -28.76 -23.49 5.37
CA LEU A 200 -27.48 -23.60 4.66
C LEU A 200 -26.42 -22.66 5.24
N ALA A 201 -26.79 -21.42 5.59
CA ALA A 201 -25.89 -20.46 6.20
C ALA A 201 -25.36 -20.96 7.56
N LEU A 202 -26.23 -21.51 8.41
CA LEU A 202 -25.84 -22.10 9.70
C LEU A 202 -24.89 -23.30 9.54
N GLN A 203 -25.03 -24.08 8.46
CA GLN A 203 -24.11 -25.18 8.16
C GLN A 203 -22.74 -24.67 7.68
N ALA A 204 -22.73 -23.60 6.86
CA ALA A 204 -21.50 -22.99 6.38
C ALA A 204 -20.71 -22.30 7.52
N THR A 205 -21.41 -21.74 8.51
CA THR A 205 -20.81 -21.02 9.64
C THR A 205 -20.55 -21.90 10.86
N ALA A 206 -20.21 -23.18 10.71
CA ALA A 206 -19.88 -24.07 11.83
C ALA A 206 -18.73 -23.52 12.75
N THR A 207 -18.00 -22.51 12.28
CA THR A 207 -16.96 -21.76 13.03
C THR A 207 -17.23 -20.26 13.17
N GLY A 208 -18.37 -19.74 12.68
CA GLY A 208 -18.70 -18.31 12.65
C GLY A 208 -19.56 -17.83 13.83
N ASN A 209 -19.82 -16.52 13.91
CA ASN A 209 -20.62 -15.92 14.98
C ASN A 209 -22.14 -16.00 14.76
N LEU A 210 -22.59 -16.42 13.57
CA LEU A 210 -24.01 -16.52 13.23
C LEU A 210 -24.71 -17.60 14.07
N LYS A 211 -25.70 -17.21 14.86
CA LYS A 211 -26.49 -18.12 15.70
C LYS A 211 -27.88 -18.32 15.10
N PRO A 212 -28.54 -19.46 15.39
CA PRO A 212 -29.93 -19.66 15.01
C PRO A 212 -30.88 -18.56 15.53
N THR A 213 -30.57 -17.95 16.68
CA THR A 213 -31.35 -16.83 17.25
C THR A 213 -31.26 -15.53 16.45
N ASP A 214 -30.24 -15.40 15.61
CA ASP A 214 -30.04 -14.23 14.77
C ASP A 214 -30.87 -14.33 13.49
N LEU A 215 -31.47 -15.50 13.21
CA LEU A 215 -32.28 -15.78 12.04
C LEU A 215 -33.75 -15.87 12.44
N ALA A 216 -34.52 -14.81 12.16
CA ALA A 216 -35.95 -14.78 12.39
C ALA A 216 -36.72 -15.06 11.10
N ASP A 217 -37.51 -16.13 11.12
CA ASP A 217 -38.65 -16.27 10.21
C ASP A 217 -39.61 -15.10 10.46
N GLY A 218 -40.21 -14.57 9.39
CA GLY A 218 -41.15 -13.48 9.50
C GLY A 218 -42.10 -13.41 8.33
N PHE A 219 -43.13 -12.58 8.49
CA PHE A 219 -44.05 -12.31 7.39
C PHE A 219 -43.31 -11.54 6.28
N ILE A 220 -43.36 -12.06 5.07
CA ILE A 220 -42.91 -11.35 3.86
C ILE A 220 -44.11 -10.60 3.30
N SER A 221 -43.95 -9.28 3.14
CA SER A 221 -44.99 -8.42 2.58
C SER A 221 -45.39 -8.89 1.18
N PRO A 222 -46.68 -9.05 0.86
CA PRO A 222 -47.12 -9.27 -0.52
C PRO A 222 -46.83 -8.05 -1.40
N ASP A 223 -46.87 -6.86 -0.82
CA ASP A 223 -46.66 -5.60 -1.53
C ASP A 223 -45.17 -5.31 -1.68
N ILE A 224 -44.80 -4.77 -2.84
CA ILE A 224 -43.50 -4.15 -3.03
C ILE A 224 -43.54 -2.78 -2.37
N VAL A 225 -42.69 -2.55 -1.37
CA VAL A 225 -42.76 -1.35 -0.51
C VAL A 225 -41.57 -0.43 -0.69
N GLU A 226 -41.78 0.88 -0.66
CA GLU A 226 -40.72 1.87 -0.49
C GLU A 226 -40.49 2.13 1.02
N LEU A 227 -39.24 2.36 1.41
CA LEU A 227 -38.89 2.81 2.76
C LEU A 227 -38.79 4.33 2.78
N ASP A 228 -39.47 4.97 3.71
CA ASP A 228 -39.24 6.39 4.02
C ASP A 228 -38.00 6.58 4.92
N ASP A 229 -37.63 7.84 5.18
CA ASP A 229 -36.47 8.20 6.01
C ASP A 229 -36.57 7.69 7.46
N THR A 230 -37.75 7.28 7.91
CA THR A 230 -38.02 6.70 9.23
C THR A 230 -38.12 5.18 9.21
N PHE A 231 -37.79 4.54 8.07
CA PHE A 231 -38.00 3.12 7.81
C PHE A 231 -39.49 2.71 7.84
N GLY A 232 -40.40 3.66 7.65
CA GLY A 232 -41.81 3.38 7.38
C GLY A 232 -41.96 2.73 6.01
N LYS A 233 -42.84 1.73 5.92
CA LYS A 233 -43.13 1.03 4.66
C LYS A 233 -44.38 1.60 4.01
N THR A 234 -44.27 2.01 2.76
CA THR A 234 -45.41 2.43 1.93
C THR A 234 -45.44 1.66 0.62
N PRO A 235 -46.61 1.37 0.02
CA PRO A 235 -46.66 0.72 -1.28
C PRO A 235 -45.92 1.53 -2.35
N SER A 236 -45.03 0.86 -3.09
CA SER A 236 -44.31 1.46 -4.21
C SER A 236 -45.25 1.73 -5.38
N ASN A 237 -45.17 2.92 -5.98
CA ASN A 237 -46.04 3.32 -7.09
C ASN A 237 -45.29 3.59 -8.40
N ASN A 238 -43.98 3.39 -8.42
CA ASN A 238 -43.10 3.77 -9.54
C ASN A 238 -42.50 2.53 -10.24
N PRO A 239 -43.20 1.93 -11.22
CA PRO A 239 -42.66 0.82 -12.01
C PRO A 239 -41.58 1.28 -13.01
N PRO A 240 -40.69 0.38 -13.47
CA PRO A 240 -40.56 -1.01 -13.01
C PRO A 240 -40.06 -1.07 -11.57
N PHE A 241 -40.29 -2.18 -10.87
CA PHE A 241 -39.85 -2.36 -9.49
C PHE A 241 -38.63 -3.29 -9.41
N LEU A 242 -37.80 -3.08 -8.38
CA LEU A 242 -36.62 -3.89 -8.09
C LEU A 242 -36.67 -4.38 -6.64
N PRO A 243 -37.59 -5.30 -6.30
CA PRO A 243 -37.69 -5.83 -4.94
C PRO A 243 -36.37 -6.46 -4.51
N MET A 244 -35.95 -6.19 -3.27
CA MET A 244 -34.90 -6.95 -2.61
C MET A 244 -35.46 -8.34 -2.32
N TRP A 245 -35.12 -9.31 -3.17
CA TRP A 245 -35.72 -10.63 -3.13
C TRP A 245 -34.84 -11.61 -2.36
N MET A 246 -33.77 -12.11 -2.98
CA MET A 246 -32.86 -13.08 -2.37
C MET A 246 -31.52 -12.43 -2.01
N HIS A 247 -30.92 -12.88 -0.90
CA HIS A 247 -29.70 -12.31 -0.35
C HIS A 247 -28.79 -13.40 0.25
N SER A 248 -27.47 -13.23 0.11
CA SER A 248 -26.44 -14.01 0.78
C SER A 248 -25.47 -13.04 1.47
N PRO A 249 -25.17 -13.18 2.77
CA PRO A 249 -25.80 -14.13 3.70
C PRO A 249 -27.32 -13.85 3.84
N PRO A 250 -28.15 -14.80 4.26
CA PRO A 250 -29.59 -14.58 4.34
C PRO A 250 -29.92 -13.49 5.38
N TYR A 251 -31.01 -12.76 5.18
CA TYR A 251 -31.44 -11.72 6.12
C TYR A 251 -31.71 -12.28 7.51
N PHE A 252 -31.37 -11.49 8.54
CA PHE A 252 -31.70 -11.80 9.93
C PHE A 252 -33.18 -11.62 10.25
N ASN A 253 -33.86 -10.79 9.47
CA ASN A 253 -35.29 -10.55 9.57
C ASN A 253 -35.89 -10.32 8.18
N THR A 254 -37.21 -10.51 8.04
CA THR A 254 -37.89 -10.34 6.75
C THR A 254 -38.19 -8.89 6.39
N PHE A 255 -37.71 -7.91 7.16
CA PHE A 255 -38.08 -6.50 7.00
C PHE A 255 -37.66 -5.96 5.63
N LEU A 256 -36.46 -6.27 5.15
CA LEU A 256 -35.99 -5.75 3.86
C LEU A 256 -36.53 -6.53 2.64
N ILE A 257 -37.06 -7.74 2.84
CA ILE A 257 -37.59 -8.54 1.74
C ILE A 257 -38.80 -7.82 1.13
N ASN A 258 -38.85 -7.77 -0.21
CA ASN A 258 -39.83 -7.01 -1.00
C ASN A 258 -39.80 -5.50 -0.85
N THR A 259 -38.78 -4.95 -0.19
CA THR A 259 -38.54 -3.51 -0.30
C THR A 259 -38.03 -3.19 -1.70
N ASN A 260 -38.62 -2.19 -2.35
CA ASN A 260 -38.19 -1.67 -3.64
C ASN A 260 -36.82 -1.02 -3.48
N ALA A 261 -35.80 -1.63 -4.06
CA ALA A 261 -34.48 -1.04 -4.13
C ALA A 261 -34.30 -0.15 -5.37
N GLY A 262 -35.36 0.12 -6.13
CA GLY A 262 -35.39 1.00 -7.28
C GLY A 262 -35.25 2.48 -6.92
N THR A 263 -34.13 2.85 -6.29
CA THR A 263 -33.76 4.27 -6.15
C THR A 263 -33.31 4.83 -7.50
N PRO A 264 -33.31 6.16 -7.70
CA PRO A 264 -32.77 6.77 -8.93
C PRO A 264 -31.36 6.28 -9.27
N GLU A 265 -30.50 6.13 -8.26
CA GLU A 265 -29.13 5.61 -8.42
C GLU A 265 -29.14 4.16 -8.90
N THR A 266 -30.01 3.33 -8.31
CA THR A 266 -30.09 1.91 -8.70
C THR A 266 -30.62 1.75 -10.12
N PHE A 267 -31.64 2.50 -10.52
CA PHE A 267 -32.12 2.48 -11.91
C PHE A 267 -31.07 2.98 -12.89
N ARG A 268 -30.27 3.97 -12.50
CA ARG A 268 -29.12 4.41 -13.30
C ARG A 268 -28.11 3.27 -13.47
N LEU A 269 -27.77 2.51 -12.42
CA LEU A 269 -26.88 1.33 -12.57
C LEU A 269 -27.49 0.27 -13.50
N LEU A 270 -28.80 0.04 -13.42
CA LEU A 270 -29.49 -0.88 -14.32
C LEU A 270 -29.44 -0.40 -15.79
N GLU A 271 -29.66 0.90 -16.03
CA GLU A 271 -29.57 1.52 -17.35
C GLU A 271 -28.14 1.46 -17.91
N LEU A 272 -27.14 1.70 -17.06
CA LEU A 272 -25.73 1.56 -17.42
C LEU A 272 -25.39 0.11 -17.80
N SER A 273 -25.82 -0.87 -17.00
CA SER A 273 -25.68 -2.29 -17.34
C SER A 273 -26.41 -2.66 -18.63
N HIS A 274 -27.57 -2.03 -18.89
CA HIS A 274 -28.29 -2.22 -20.15
C HIS A 274 -27.53 -1.66 -21.36
N THR A 275 -26.92 -0.48 -21.22
CA THR A 275 -26.17 0.18 -22.29
C THR A 275 -24.84 -0.53 -22.55
N LEU A 276 -24.10 -0.85 -21.49
CA LEU A 276 -22.77 -1.48 -21.58
C LEU A 276 -22.83 -2.99 -21.77
N ARG A 277 -23.99 -3.62 -21.51
CA ARG A 277 -24.17 -5.08 -21.53
C ARG A 277 -23.16 -5.82 -20.64
N SER A 278 -22.74 -5.16 -19.56
CA SER A 278 -21.74 -5.65 -18.62
C SER A 278 -22.12 -5.30 -17.17
N GLY A 279 -21.38 -5.87 -16.23
CA GLY A 279 -21.43 -5.44 -14.85
C GLY A 279 -20.87 -4.03 -14.69
N VAL A 280 -21.43 -3.25 -13.77
CA VAL A 280 -21.06 -1.85 -13.52
C VAL A 280 -20.85 -1.60 -12.04
N THR A 281 -19.99 -0.64 -11.72
CA THR A 281 -19.74 -0.23 -10.33
C THR A 281 -20.47 1.08 -10.04
N GLY A 282 -21.21 1.10 -8.94
CA GLY A 282 -21.89 2.31 -8.44
C GLY A 282 -20.99 3.23 -7.64
N PRO A 283 -21.50 4.40 -7.22
CA PRO A 283 -20.77 5.31 -6.34
C PRO A 283 -20.47 4.65 -4.98
N ILE A 284 -19.48 5.20 -4.28
CA ILE A 284 -19.21 4.84 -2.88
C ILE A 284 -20.40 5.31 -2.02
N LEU A 285 -20.90 4.42 -1.17
CA LEU A 285 -22.03 4.67 -0.30
C LEU A 285 -21.66 5.66 0.81
N LYS A 286 -22.55 6.62 1.07
CA LYS A 286 -22.37 7.58 2.18
C LYS A 286 -22.53 6.94 3.55
N ASP A 287 -23.45 5.98 3.67
CA ASP A 287 -23.67 5.21 4.89
C ASP A 287 -24.00 3.75 4.55
N PRO A 288 -22.99 2.86 4.46
CA PRO A 288 -23.23 1.44 4.21
C PRO A 288 -23.97 0.74 5.36
N ARG A 289 -24.02 1.35 6.57
CA ARG A 289 -24.65 0.73 7.75
C ARG A 289 -26.15 0.53 7.61
N ALA A 290 -26.81 1.40 6.83
CA ALA A 290 -28.26 1.33 6.62
C ALA A 290 -28.67 0.01 5.95
N VAL A 291 -27.79 -0.53 5.11
CA VAL A 291 -28.03 -1.78 4.39
C VAL A 291 -27.36 -2.94 5.12
N GLY A 292 -26.07 -2.79 5.44
CA GLY A 292 -25.21 -3.82 6.02
C GLY A 292 -25.71 -4.47 7.31
N ARG A 293 -26.20 -3.67 8.27
CA ARG A 293 -26.60 -4.17 9.60
C ARG A 293 -27.79 -5.14 9.59
N ASN A 294 -28.51 -5.24 8.47
CA ASN A 294 -29.67 -6.12 8.35
C ASN A 294 -29.30 -7.57 7.97
N PHE A 295 -28.07 -7.81 7.53
CA PHE A 295 -27.64 -9.12 7.04
C PHE A 295 -26.21 -9.50 7.45
N LEU A 296 -25.42 -8.60 8.01
CA LEU A 296 -24.07 -8.92 8.49
C LEU A 296 -23.92 -8.45 9.93
N PRO A 297 -23.59 -9.33 10.90
CA PRO A 297 -23.36 -8.89 12.27
C PRO A 297 -22.09 -8.03 12.30
N THR A 298 -22.08 -6.97 13.12
CA THR A 298 -20.93 -6.05 13.21
C THR A 298 -19.60 -6.78 13.42
N ALA A 299 -19.58 -7.82 14.27
CA ALA A 299 -18.39 -8.61 14.54
C ALA A 299 -17.85 -9.35 13.29
N ASP A 300 -18.74 -9.89 12.44
CA ASP A 300 -18.31 -10.59 11.23
C ASP A 300 -17.88 -9.60 10.14
N HIS A 301 -18.52 -8.43 10.08
CA HIS A 301 -18.09 -7.33 9.22
C HIS A 301 -16.67 -6.86 9.58
N GLU A 302 -16.42 -6.53 10.86
CA GLU A 302 -15.09 -6.17 11.33
C GLU A 302 -14.05 -7.27 11.09
N ALA A 303 -14.42 -8.53 11.31
CA ALA A 303 -13.55 -9.68 11.06
C ALA A 303 -13.23 -9.86 9.57
N MET A 304 -14.14 -9.50 8.67
CA MET A 304 -13.88 -9.48 7.23
C MET A 304 -12.85 -8.40 6.88
N HIS A 305 -13.07 -7.16 7.33
CA HIS A 305 -12.13 -6.05 7.11
C HIS A 305 -10.74 -6.31 7.70
N ALA A 306 -10.66 -7.04 8.81
CA ALA A 306 -9.38 -7.42 9.42
C ALA A 306 -8.49 -8.30 8.55
N LYS A 307 -9.05 -8.95 7.52
CA LYS A 307 -8.29 -9.71 6.53
C LYS A 307 -7.55 -8.78 5.57
N PHE A 308 -8.22 -7.72 5.13
CA PHE A 308 -7.73 -6.79 4.10
C PHE A 308 -6.81 -5.70 4.65
N VAL A 309 -7.04 -5.29 5.89
CA VAL A 309 -6.35 -4.14 6.51
C VAL A 309 -5.41 -4.54 7.63
N ASP A 310 -4.31 -3.82 7.72
CA ASP A 310 -3.46 -3.82 8.91
C ASP A 310 -3.95 -2.69 9.81
N TYR A 311 -4.30 -3.02 11.05
CA TYR A 311 -4.74 -2.01 12.00
C TYR A 311 -3.56 -1.22 12.58
N GLY A 312 -2.32 -1.59 12.25
CA GLY A 312 -1.14 -1.11 12.95
C GLY A 312 -1.09 -1.68 14.36
N ASP A 313 0.11 -2.00 14.84
CA ASP A 313 0.32 -2.44 16.23
C ASP A 313 0.35 -1.25 17.22
N ASP A 314 0.20 -0.01 16.72
CA ASP A 314 0.07 1.24 17.50
C ASP A 314 -1.29 1.37 18.24
N ARG A 315 -1.87 0.21 18.60
CA ARG A 315 -2.97 0.10 19.56
C ARG A 315 -2.58 0.49 20.99
N SER A 316 -1.31 0.82 21.24
CA SER A 316 -0.80 1.12 22.57
C SER A 316 -1.19 2.50 23.11
N ASP A 317 -1.65 3.41 22.25
CA ASP A 317 -1.75 4.83 22.60
C ASP A 317 -3.21 5.33 22.62
N GLY A 318 -4.10 4.55 23.22
CA GLY A 318 -5.26 4.99 24.02
C GLY A 318 -6.34 5.95 23.48
N GLU A 319 -6.20 6.65 22.35
CA GLU A 319 -7.10 7.79 22.03
C GLU A 319 -7.60 7.92 20.58
N GLU A 320 -7.09 7.21 19.58
CA GLU A 320 -7.78 7.18 18.28
C GLU A 320 -8.86 6.09 18.28
N ALA A 321 -10.12 6.53 18.42
CA ALA A 321 -11.29 5.69 18.25
C ALA A 321 -11.16 4.93 16.92
N GLN A 322 -10.92 3.62 17.01
CA GLN A 322 -10.84 2.71 15.89
C GLN A 322 -11.97 3.05 14.91
N GLN A 323 -11.61 3.56 13.73
CA GLN A 323 -12.62 3.88 12.73
C GLN A 323 -13.39 2.60 12.42
N ASP A 324 -14.68 2.63 12.76
CA ASP A 324 -15.65 1.57 12.47
C ASP A 324 -15.45 1.12 11.02
N ALA A 325 -15.42 -0.19 10.78
CA ALA A 325 -15.23 -0.73 9.44
C ALA A 325 -16.26 -0.13 8.46
N TRP A 326 -17.48 0.16 8.92
CA TRP A 326 -18.51 0.82 8.12
C TRP A 326 -18.20 2.27 7.70
N SER A 327 -17.28 2.97 8.36
CA SER A 327 -16.91 4.34 7.94
C SER A 327 -15.95 4.35 6.76
N ARG A 328 -15.52 3.17 6.30
CA ARG A 328 -14.59 3.02 5.18
C ARG A 328 -15.35 2.91 3.87
N PRO A 329 -14.71 3.15 2.71
CA PRO A 329 -15.37 3.11 1.41
C PRO A 329 -16.00 1.74 1.08
N HIS A 330 -17.31 1.76 0.83
CA HIS A 330 -18.07 0.62 0.32
C HIS A 330 -18.85 1.04 -0.93
N GLY A 331 -19.12 0.11 -1.84
CA GLY A 331 -19.91 0.37 -3.03
C GLY A 331 -20.68 -0.86 -3.50
N TYR A 332 -21.59 -0.64 -4.44
CA TYR A 332 -22.21 -1.74 -5.15
C TYR A 332 -21.48 -2.03 -6.45
N VAL A 333 -21.21 -3.30 -6.68
CA VAL A 333 -20.90 -3.85 -8.01
C VAL A 333 -22.14 -4.60 -8.49
N VAL A 334 -22.59 -4.31 -9.71
CA VAL A 334 -23.85 -4.82 -10.25
C VAL A 334 -23.54 -5.68 -11.46
N ALA A 335 -24.19 -6.83 -11.60
CA ALA A 335 -24.18 -7.64 -12.81
C ALA A 335 -25.61 -7.84 -13.33
N PRO A 336 -25.85 -7.66 -14.64
CA PRO A 336 -27.17 -7.89 -15.22
C PRO A 336 -27.50 -9.39 -15.29
N VAL A 337 -28.75 -9.72 -15.00
CA VAL A 337 -29.30 -11.07 -15.23
C VAL A 337 -30.03 -11.03 -16.57
N TYR A 338 -29.51 -11.80 -17.53
CA TYR A 338 -30.10 -11.94 -18.86
C TYR A 338 -31.14 -13.05 -18.88
N ALA A 339 -32.21 -12.89 -19.67
CA ALA A 339 -33.21 -13.94 -19.85
C ALA A 339 -32.64 -15.20 -20.53
N ASN A 340 -31.60 -15.05 -21.35
CA ASN A 340 -30.95 -16.12 -22.12
C ASN A 340 -29.45 -16.22 -21.76
N LEU A 341 -28.94 -17.45 -21.61
CA LEU A 341 -27.57 -17.69 -21.14
C LEU A 341 -26.45 -17.23 -22.09
N TYR A 342 -26.64 -17.42 -23.39
CA TYR A 342 -25.57 -17.26 -24.39
C TYR A 342 -25.71 -16.02 -25.27
N ASP A 343 -26.82 -15.29 -25.16
CA ASP A 343 -27.07 -14.06 -25.93
C ASP A 343 -27.01 -12.84 -25.02
N THR A 344 -25.84 -12.55 -24.47
CA THR A 344 -25.65 -11.39 -23.59
C THR A 344 -25.76 -10.06 -24.31
N LYS A 345 -25.76 -10.04 -25.66
CA LYS A 345 -25.86 -8.81 -26.45
C LYS A 345 -27.31 -8.38 -26.71
N ASN A 346 -28.21 -9.32 -27.02
CA ASN A 346 -29.59 -8.99 -27.38
C ASN A 346 -30.64 -9.51 -26.37
N SER A 347 -30.26 -10.35 -25.41
CA SER A 347 -31.22 -10.88 -24.43
C SER A 347 -31.78 -9.76 -23.54
N PRO A 348 -33.09 -9.76 -23.24
CA PRO A 348 -33.63 -8.85 -22.23
C PRO A 348 -32.92 -9.00 -20.88
N ILE A 349 -32.66 -7.88 -20.22
CA ILE A 349 -32.27 -7.87 -18.80
C ILE A 349 -33.55 -8.03 -17.99
N VAL A 350 -33.59 -9.04 -17.13
CA VAL A 350 -34.78 -9.47 -16.35
C VAL A 350 -34.58 -9.32 -14.85
N GLY A 351 -33.39 -8.89 -14.44
CA GLY A 351 -33.01 -8.66 -13.06
C GLY A 351 -31.58 -8.19 -12.98
N MET A 352 -31.12 -7.97 -11.76
CA MET A 352 -29.72 -7.67 -11.47
C MET A 352 -29.26 -8.38 -10.21
N VAL A 353 -27.98 -8.72 -10.18
CA VAL A 353 -27.25 -9.15 -9.00
C VAL A 353 -26.42 -7.97 -8.52
N ARG A 354 -26.44 -7.69 -7.22
CA ARG A 354 -25.64 -6.63 -6.60
C ARG A 354 -24.76 -7.24 -5.53
N GLY A 355 -23.45 -7.04 -5.65
CA GLY A 355 -22.49 -7.31 -4.59
C GLY A 355 -22.19 -6.03 -3.82
N LEU A 356 -22.24 -6.09 -2.48
CA LEU A 356 -21.64 -5.06 -1.64
C LEU A 356 -20.16 -5.37 -1.48
N VAL A 357 -19.30 -4.43 -1.86
CA VAL A 357 -17.85 -4.57 -1.81
C VAL A 357 -17.24 -3.47 -0.96
N SER A 358 -16.36 -3.85 -0.03
CA SER A 358 -15.41 -2.92 0.60
C SER A 358 -14.28 -2.65 -0.39
N TYR A 359 -13.92 -1.39 -0.61
CA TYR A 359 -12.84 -1.08 -1.55
C TYR A 359 -11.47 -1.56 -1.09
N GLU A 360 -11.34 -1.92 0.19
CA GLU A 360 -10.15 -2.57 0.73
C GLU A 360 -9.90 -3.93 0.08
N ARG A 361 -10.94 -4.60 -0.43
CA ARG A 361 -10.77 -5.85 -1.18
C ARG A 361 -9.94 -5.65 -2.45
N TYR A 362 -10.04 -4.51 -3.13
CA TYR A 362 -9.20 -4.21 -4.28
C TYR A 362 -7.74 -3.92 -3.89
N LEU A 363 -7.47 -3.67 -2.61
CA LEU A 363 -6.17 -3.28 -2.07
C LEU A 363 -5.44 -4.40 -1.31
N GLU A 364 -6.05 -5.58 -1.20
CA GLU A 364 -5.45 -6.75 -0.57
C GLU A 364 -4.30 -7.29 -1.43
N ASP A 365 -3.22 -7.78 -0.80
CA ASP A 365 -2.12 -8.50 -1.46
C ASP A 365 -1.51 -7.78 -2.70
N LEU A 366 -1.67 -6.45 -2.82
CA LEU A 366 -1.16 -5.68 -3.97
C LEU A 366 0.37 -5.59 -4.03
N LEU A 367 1.05 -5.75 -2.90
CA LEU A 367 2.50 -5.69 -2.80
C LEU A 367 3.06 -6.92 -2.09
N PRO A 368 4.27 -7.39 -2.44
CA PRO A 368 4.97 -8.42 -1.69
C PRO A 368 5.10 -8.03 -0.21
N GLY A 369 5.10 -8.99 0.70
CA GLY A 369 5.00 -8.72 2.16
C GLY A 369 6.10 -7.84 2.77
N LYS A 370 7.23 -7.62 2.07
CA LYS A 370 8.30 -6.70 2.51
C LYS A 370 8.24 -5.32 1.84
N ALA A 371 7.56 -5.19 0.71
CA ALA A 371 7.40 -3.92 0.01
C ALA A 371 6.43 -3.04 0.79
N ARG A 372 6.77 -1.76 0.99
CA ARG A 372 6.00 -0.82 1.84
C ARG A 372 6.24 0.59 1.35
N GLY A 373 5.36 1.51 1.73
CA GLY A 373 5.56 2.94 1.46
C GLY A 373 5.08 3.39 0.08
N VAL A 374 3.94 2.88 -0.38
CA VAL A 374 3.21 3.46 -1.52
C VAL A 374 1.90 4.05 -1.00
N THR A 375 1.66 5.33 -1.26
CA THR A 375 0.34 5.93 -1.04
C THR A 375 -0.54 5.64 -2.25
N CYS A 376 -1.74 5.13 -2.00
CA CYS A 376 -2.75 4.86 -3.00
C CYS A 376 -3.97 5.74 -2.76
N VAL A 377 -4.30 6.59 -3.72
CA VAL A 377 -5.46 7.47 -3.67
C VAL A 377 -6.53 6.91 -4.61
N LEU A 378 -7.55 6.30 -4.03
CA LEU A 378 -8.74 5.83 -4.72
C LEU A 378 -9.58 7.04 -5.15
N LYS A 379 -9.82 7.18 -6.45
CA LYS A 379 -10.65 8.24 -7.04
C LYS A 379 -11.74 7.65 -7.91
N ASN A 380 -12.83 8.39 -8.07
CA ASN A 380 -13.79 8.12 -9.13
C ASN A 380 -14.25 9.38 -9.88
N THR A 381 -14.83 9.19 -11.06
CA THR A 381 -15.40 10.27 -11.89
C THR A 381 -16.61 10.95 -11.26
N CYS A 382 -17.15 10.38 -10.17
CA CYS A 382 -18.22 10.95 -9.36
C CYS A 382 -17.70 11.90 -8.26
N GLY A 383 -16.39 12.17 -8.23
CA GLY A 383 -15.75 13.15 -7.34
C GLY A 383 -15.41 12.63 -5.95
N GLN A 384 -15.54 11.32 -5.71
CA GLN A 384 -15.20 10.72 -4.42
C GLN A 384 -13.72 10.34 -4.40
N ILE A 385 -13.05 10.65 -3.29
CA ILE A 385 -11.60 10.51 -3.15
C ILE A 385 -11.30 9.97 -1.75
N TYR A 386 -10.46 8.95 -1.69
CA TYR A 386 -10.05 8.30 -0.44
C TYR A 386 -8.58 7.90 -0.52
N THR A 387 -7.86 8.00 0.59
CA THR A 387 -6.43 7.67 0.64
C THR A 387 -6.16 6.45 1.50
N TYR A 388 -5.28 5.60 0.99
CA TYR A 388 -4.74 4.41 1.64
C TYR A 388 -3.21 4.44 1.59
N GLU A 389 -2.59 3.76 2.54
CA GLU A 389 -1.15 3.49 2.54
C GLU A 389 -0.93 1.98 2.38
N LEU A 390 -0.19 1.60 1.34
CA LEU A 390 0.08 0.21 0.98
C LEU A 390 1.37 -0.23 1.66
N ASN A 391 1.23 -1.14 2.63
CA ASN A 391 2.33 -1.65 3.44
C ASN A 391 2.42 -3.17 3.34
N GLY A 392 2.75 -3.64 2.15
CA GLY A 392 2.88 -5.04 1.79
C GLY A 392 1.54 -5.62 1.41
N ARG A 393 1.16 -6.71 2.05
CA ARG A 393 -0.08 -7.45 1.73
C ARG A 393 -1.36 -6.77 2.20
N LYS A 394 -1.24 -5.71 2.99
CA LYS A 394 -2.34 -5.04 3.65
C LYS A 394 -2.26 -3.54 3.41
N ALA A 395 -3.42 -2.94 3.21
CA ALA A 395 -3.55 -1.49 3.13
C ALA A 395 -3.96 -0.92 4.49
N THR A 396 -3.61 0.34 4.74
CA THR A 396 -4.08 1.12 5.89
C THR A 396 -4.93 2.28 5.38
N TYR A 397 -6.18 2.39 5.82
CA TYR A 397 -7.03 3.52 5.45
C TYR A 397 -6.57 4.81 6.16
N LYS A 398 -6.28 5.87 5.39
CA LYS A 398 -5.79 7.14 5.91
C LYS A 398 -6.90 8.19 6.05
N GLY A 399 -7.98 8.07 5.28
CA GLY A 399 -9.13 8.95 5.35
C GLY A 399 -9.70 9.38 4.00
N GLU A 400 -10.71 10.23 4.05
CA GLU A 400 -11.31 10.87 2.88
C GLU A 400 -10.39 11.99 2.35
N GLY A 401 -10.39 12.15 1.02
CA GLY A 401 -9.58 13.14 0.32
C GLY A 401 -8.25 12.59 -0.18
N ASP A 402 -7.52 13.45 -0.88
CA ASP A 402 -6.19 13.17 -1.41
C ASP A 402 -5.14 13.57 -0.37
N LEU A 403 -4.61 12.58 0.36
CA LEU A 403 -3.71 12.75 1.50
C LEU A 403 -2.28 12.31 1.19
N HIS A 404 -1.91 12.21 -0.11
CA HIS A 404 -0.52 11.94 -0.49
C HIS A 404 0.40 13.13 -0.15
N ASP A 405 1.68 12.82 -0.02
CA ASP A 405 2.70 13.85 0.16
C ASP A 405 2.98 14.57 -1.18
N ARG A 406 2.76 15.87 -1.17
CA ARG A 406 2.83 16.73 -2.36
C ARG A 406 4.24 16.83 -2.97
N GLU A 407 5.28 16.48 -2.22
CA GLU A 407 6.65 16.37 -2.75
C GLU A 407 6.69 15.40 -3.95
N TRP A 408 5.89 14.34 -3.89
CA TRP A 408 5.87 13.26 -4.88
C TRP A 408 4.86 13.44 -6.02
N ASN A 409 4.26 14.63 -6.16
CA ASN A 409 3.30 14.93 -7.25
C ASN A 409 3.84 14.57 -8.65
N HIS A 410 5.14 14.77 -8.85
CA HIS A 410 5.82 14.51 -10.12
C HIS A 410 6.00 13.02 -10.44
N MET A 411 5.86 12.15 -9.44
CA MET A 411 5.96 10.68 -9.59
C MET A 411 4.59 9.99 -9.66
N ARG A 412 3.49 10.75 -9.77
CA ARG A 412 2.15 10.18 -9.87
C ARG A 412 2.07 9.12 -10.97
N ARG A 413 1.46 7.98 -10.64
CA ARG A 413 1.01 6.97 -11.61
C ARG A 413 -0.47 6.69 -11.42
N THR A 414 -1.21 6.54 -12.52
CA THR A 414 -2.65 6.29 -12.48
C THR A 414 -2.97 4.92 -13.05
N VAL A 415 -3.65 4.09 -12.26
CA VAL A 415 -4.17 2.78 -12.65
C VAL A 415 -5.69 2.87 -12.75
N LEU A 416 -6.28 2.50 -13.89
CA LEU A 416 -7.73 2.51 -14.06
C LEU A 416 -8.33 1.18 -13.59
N LEU A 417 -9.41 1.24 -12.81
CA LEU A 417 -10.08 0.05 -12.27
C LEU A 417 -11.34 -0.27 -13.07
N HIS A 418 -11.21 -1.09 -14.10
CA HIS A 418 -12.35 -1.57 -14.88
C HIS A 418 -12.08 -2.89 -15.59
N SER A 419 -13.17 -3.51 -16.04
CA SER A 419 -13.19 -4.65 -16.97
C SER A 419 -14.17 -4.43 -18.13
N TYR A 420 -14.49 -3.16 -18.44
CA TYR A 420 -15.34 -2.80 -19.58
C TYR A 420 -14.68 -3.15 -20.92
N GLU A 421 -15.42 -3.83 -21.81
CA GLU A 421 -14.99 -4.11 -23.19
C GLU A 421 -14.82 -2.82 -24.00
N ASN A 422 -15.71 -1.83 -23.80
CA ASN A 422 -15.67 -0.54 -24.49
C ASN A 422 -15.52 0.60 -23.47
N MET A 423 -14.27 0.92 -23.14
CA MET A 423 -13.94 1.97 -22.16
C MET A 423 -14.43 3.36 -22.59
N THR A 424 -14.38 3.69 -23.89
CA THR A 424 -14.86 4.98 -24.39
C THR A 424 -16.35 5.14 -24.14
N LEU A 425 -17.14 4.12 -24.51
CA LEU A 425 -18.58 4.13 -24.27
C LEU A 425 -18.88 4.26 -22.76
N ALA A 426 -18.15 3.52 -21.92
CA ALA A 426 -18.30 3.56 -20.48
C ALA A 426 -17.98 4.96 -19.90
N ALA A 427 -16.94 5.62 -20.40
CA ALA A 427 -16.55 6.97 -19.97
C ALA A 427 -17.55 8.05 -20.40
N GLU A 428 -18.27 7.84 -21.50
CA GLU A 428 -19.28 8.77 -22.02
C GLU A 428 -20.63 8.67 -21.30
N GLN A 429 -20.87 7.61 -20.51
CA GLN A 429 -22.15 7.44 -19.84
C GLN A 429 -22.33 8.38 -18.65
N GLU A 430 -23.40 9.19 -18.68
CA GLU A 430 -23.70 10.12 -17.61
C GLU A 430 -23.99 9.40 -16.28
N GLY A 431 -23.31 9.82 -15.23
CA GLY A 431 -23.50 9.27 -13.88
C GLY A 431 -22.88 7.90 -13.65
N HIS A 432 -22.09 7.40 -14.60
CA HIS A 432 -21.23 6.25 -14.38
C HIS A 432 -19.97 6.66 -13.60
N CYS A 433 -19.70 5.98 -12.49
CA CYS A 433 -18.50 6.20 -11.69
C CYS A 433 -17.38 5.25 -12.14
N MET A 434 -16.42 5.77 -12.92
CA MET A 434 -15.19 5.05 -13.24
C MET A 434 -14.16 5.28 -12.14
N TYR A 435 -13.47 4.22 -11.74
CA TYR A 435 -12.54 4.22 -10.62
C TYR A 435 -11.09 4.20 -11.09
N SER A 436 -10.19 4.78 -10.29
CA SER A 436 -8.75 4.74 -10.52
C SER A 436 -7.98 4.79 -9.19
N PHE A 437 -6.78 4.22 -9.19
CA PHE A 437 -5.77 4.49 -8.17
C PHE A 437 -4.77 5.50 -8.70
N ASP A 438 -4.58 6.60 -7.98
CA ASP A 438 -3.37 7.41 -8.12
C ASP A 438 -2.35 6.95 -7.08
N LEU A 439 -1.22 6.44 -7.55
CA LEU A 439 -0.14 5.92 -6.74
C LEU A 439 0.96 6.97 -6.61
N TYR A 440 1.58 7.03 -5.44
CA TYR A 440 2.72 7.90 -5.12
C TYR A 440 3.68 7.15 -4.20
N PRO A 441 5.00 7.33 -4.32
CA PRO A 441 5.92 6.86 -3.30
C PRO A 441 5.72 7.66 -2.00
N THR A 442 6.14 7.08 -0.87
CA THR A 442 6.22 7.80 0.40
C THR A 442 7.68 8.13 0.74
N PHE A 443 7.85 9.07 1.68
CA PHE A 443 9.16 9.33 2.27
C PHE A 443 9.81 8.06 2.84
N PHE A 444 9.02 7.15 3.42
CA PHE A 444 9.53 5.89 3.94
C PHE A 444 10.16 5.04 2.83
N LEU A 445 9.51 4.90 1.68
CA LEU A 445 10.06 4.15 0.54
C LEU A 445 11.34 4.80 0.01
N ALA A 446 11.35 6.12 -0.15
CA ALA A 446 12.55 6.86 -0.58
C ALA A 446 13.71 6.70 0.42
N SER A 447 13.42 6.76 1.72
CA SER A 447 14.44 6.60 2.77
C SER A 447 15.04 5.19 2.83
N GLN A 448 14.37 4.17 2.29
CA GLN A 448 14.94 2.81 2.19
C GLN A 448 16.04 2.71 1.13
N GLN A 449 16.01 3.56 0.11
CA GLN A 449 17.04 3.60 -0.94
C GLN A 449 18.20 4.54 -0.59
N ASN A 450 17.97 5.53 0.27
CA ASN A 450 19.03 6.35 0.87
C ASN A 450 19.85 5.51 1.87
N THR A 451 20.68 4.62 1.35
CA THR A 451 21.65 3.89 2.16
C THR A 451 22.91 4.75 2.32
N ASP A 452 23.60 4.65 3.45
CA ASP A 452 24.93 5.28 3.61
C ASP A 452 25.99 4.68 2.65
N LEU A 453 25.60 3.86 1.65
CA LEU A 453 26.49 3.18 0.72
C LEU A 453 27.31 4.18 -0.09
N ALA A 454 26.68 5.22 -0.66
CA ALA A 454 27.40 6.29 -1.33
C ALA A 454 28.50 6.88 -0.43
N THR A 455 28.17 7.12 0.84
CA THR A 455 29.12 7.61 1.85
C THR A 455 30.22 6.60 2.15
N TYR A 456 29.90 5.34 2.41
CA TYR A 456 30.88 4.30 2.72
C TYR A 456 31.84 4.02 1.56
N MET A 457 31.31 3.95 0.33
CA MET A 457 32.12 3.75 -0.88
C MET A 457 33.01 4.95 -1.15
N THR A 458 32.52 6.17 -0.92
CA THR A 458 33.32 7.40 -1.02
C THR A 458 34.45 7.41 0.01
N VAL A 459 34.17 7.08 1.28
CA VAL A 459 35.20 6.97 2.32
C VAL A 459 36.23 5.89 1.96
N ALA A 460 35.78 4.71 1.52
CA ALA A 460 36.65 3.61 1.10
C ALA A 460 37.55 4.01 -0.08
N ALA A 461 37.05 4.81 -1.03
CA ALA A 461 37.83 5.33 -2.15
C ALA A 461 38.90 6.34 -1.71
N ILE A 462 38.63 7.14 -0.67
CA ILE A 462 39.54 8.19 -0.17
C ILE A 462 40.69 7.61 0.68
N VAL A 463 40.44 6.57 1.49
CA VAL A 463 41.42 6.00 2.43
C VAL A 463 42.77 5.62 1.78
N PRO A 464 42.85 4.96 0.61
CA PRO A 464 44.11 4.63 -0.05
C PRO A 464 44.96 5.85 -0.40
N PHE A 465 44.34 6.97 -0.78
CA PHE A 465 45.07 8.21 -1.09
C PHE A 465 45.73 8.79 0.16
N PHE A 466 45.03 8.75 1.30
CA PHE A 466 45.62 9.14 2.58
C PHE A 466 46.74 8.20 3.03
N LEU A 467 46.57 6.89 2.87
CA LEU A 467 47.63 5.91 3.18
C LEU A 467 48.85 6.11 2.28
N MET A 468 48.66 6.39 1.00
CA MET A 468 49.75 6.68 0.06
C MET A 468 50.45 7.99 0.44
N ALA A 469 49.71 9.05 0.72
CA ALA A 469 50.27 10.33 1.19
C ALA A 469 51.07 10.13 2.50
N PHE A 470 50.52 9.36 3.45
CA PHE A 470 51.19 9.03 4.70
C PHE A 470 52.47 8.21 4.47
N ALA A 471 52.44 7.21 3.59
CA ALA A 471 53.62 6.42 3.25
C ALA A 471 54.75 7.29 2.64
N PHE A 472 54.41 8.29 1.82
CA PHE A 472 55.39 9.27 1.32
C PHE A 472 56.01 10.11 2.43
N PHE A 473 55.26 10.45 3.49
CA PHE A 473 55.82 11.13 4.65
C PHE A 473 56.66 10.21 5.53
N ALA A 474 56.24 8.95 5.70
CA ALA A 474 56.89 7.99 6.59
C ALA A 474 58.17 7.37 6.01
N TYR A 475 58.28 7.23 4.69
CA TYR A 475 59.46 6.66 4.02
C TYR A 475 60.68 7.61 4.01
N ASP A 476 60.46 8.90 4.30
CA ASP A 476 61.45 9.97 4.13
C ASP A 476 62.14 10.37 5.46
N TRP A 477 62.28 9.39 6.37
CA TRP A 477 62.95 9.51 7.66
C TRP A 477 64.26 8.73 7.73
#